data_AF-A0A527GJZ7-F1
#
_entry.id   AF-A0A527GJZ7-F1
#
_cell.length_a   1.000
_cell.length_b   1.000
_cell.length_c   1.000
_cell.angle_alpha   90.00
_cell.angle_beta   90.00
_cell.angle_gamma   90.00
#
_symmetry.space_group_name_H-M   'P 1'
#
loop_
_entity.id
_entity.type
_entity.pdbx_description
1 polymer ?
#
loop_
_entity_poly.entity_id
_entity_poly.type
_entity_poly.pdbx_seq_one_letter_code
_entity_poly.pdbx_strand_id
1 'polypeptide(L)'
;GVTVITTRDCDGNPRGMTANSFTSVSLDPPLLLVCVAKAAASFPAFNETRSFAVNFLHEGQVDVSSVFASKAADKFQSVNYDRAHTGAPILTDSLTWFDCTVHNRIEAGDHIILIGQVQAFGTSPSAPLGFCRGRYASVKDPLPAGWLASQDMIIGYLVEAGDRILLRTDGKGSWVLPTARRRKADSQLVLDGGEALTLVPENTFLYSVFDVADSDPGYLIYRAELSRESAEAALPDGHAFFSVDVLPYERVATHELRAMLRRYARERQDKRFGIYIDTGDGGRVAMIDGQSQSWTQAASE
;
A
#
# COMPACT_ATOMS: atom_id res chain seq x y z
N GLY A 1 -3.02 5.10 -17.56
CA GLY A 1 -2.93 3.63 -17.59
C GLY A 1 -4.31 3.04 -17.75
N VAL A 2 -4.45 1.74 -17.46
CA VAL A 2 -5.74 1.03 -17.45
C VAL A 2 -6.02 0.56 -16.03
N THR A 3 -7.27 0.72 -15.57
CA THR A 3 -7.71 0.24 -14.27
C THR A 3 -8.93 -0.66 -14.40
N VAL A 4 -9.15 -1.52 -13.41
CA VAL A 4 -10.41 -2.19 -13.16
C VAL A 4 -10.94 -1.67 -11.83
N ILE A 5 -12.09 -1.00 -11.88
CA ILE A 5 -12.81 -0.63 -10.67
C ILE A 5 -13.71 -1.76 -10.24
N THR A 6 -13.78 -2.01 -8.94
CA THR A 6 -14.50 -3.12 -8.35
C THR A 6 -15.29 -2.67 -7.13
N THR A 7 -16.41 -3.32 -6.88
CA THR A 7 -17.28 -3.13 -5.72
C THR A 7 -18.03 -4.44 -5.45
N ARG A 8 -18.88 -4.45 -4.42
CA ARG A 8 -19.93 -5.45 -4.28
C ARG A 8 -21.29 -4.81 -4.55
N ASP A 9 -22.24 -5.60 -5.06
CA ASP A 9 -23.65 -5.21 -5.09
C ASP A 9 -24.32 -5.46 -3.74
N CYS A 10 -25.61 -5.13 -3.63
CA CYS A 10 -26.40 -5.28 -2.42
C CYS A 10 -26.50 -6.73 -1.92
N ASP A 11 -26.40 -7.71 -2.82
CA ASP A 11 -26.37 -9.14 -2.50
C ASP A 11 -24.97 -9.64 -2.12
N GLY A 12 -23.97 -8.75 -2.13
CA GLY A 12 -22.58 -9.06 -1.83
C GLY A 12 -21.78 -9.64 -3.00
N ASN A 13 -22.37 -9.76 -4.20
CA ASN A 13 -21.68 -10.30 -5.37
C ASN A 13 -20.64 -9.30 -5.89
N PRO A 14 -19.45 -9.76 -6.32
CA PRO A 14 -18.43 -8.88 -6.85
C PRO A 14 -18.87 -8.30 -8.20
N ARG A 15 -18.73 -6.98 -8.35
CA ARG A 15 -18.99 -6.24 -9.58
C ARG A 15 -17.77 -5.45 -9.96
N GLY A 16 -17.53 -5.30 -11.25
CA GLY A 16 -16.41 -4.50 -11.71
C GLY A 16 -16.46 -4.18 -13.20
N MET A 17 -15.69 -3.17 -13.57
CA MET A 17 -15.53 -2.74 -14.94
C MET A 17 -14.16 -2.11 -15.19
N THR A 18 -13.68 -2.21 -16.41
CA THR A 18 -12.50 -1.48 -16.84
C THR A 18 -12.81 0.00 -16.93
N ALA A 19 -11.91 0.82 -16.41
CA ALA A 19 -11.96 2.27 -16.49
C ALA A 19 -10.57 2.83 -16.79
N ASN A 20 -10.51 3.89 -17.59
CA ASN A 20 -9.28 4.66 -17.85
C ASN A 20 -9.45 6.16 -17.53
N SER A 21 -10.59 6.53 -16.92
CA SER A 21 -10.94 7.88 -16.47
C SER A 21 -10.40 8.21 -15.08
N PHE A 22 -9.58 7.32 -14.49
CA PHE A 22 -8.98 7.52 -13.17
C PHE A 22 -8.20 8.83 -13.10
N THR A 23 -8.29 9.53 -11.96
CA THR A 23 -7.45 10.68 -11.64
C THR A 23 -7.21 10.77 -10.13
N SER A 24 -5.97 11.07 -9.72
CA SER A 24 -5.65 11.47 -8.35
C SER A 24 -6.18 12.89 -8.10
N VAL A 25 -6.89 13.11 -6.98
CA VAL A 25 -7.61 14.38 -6.71
C VAL A 25 -6.95 15.18 -5.61
N SER A 26 -6.77 14.58 -4.44
CA SER A 26 -6.21 15.25 -3.26
C SER A 26 -5.30 14.29 -2.51
N LEU A 27 -4.31 14.85 -1.82
CA LEU A 27 -3.49 14.11 -0.86
C LEU A 27 -4.05 14.22 0.56
N ASP A 28 -4.71 15.33 0.89
CA ASP A 28 -5.33 15.55 2.20
C ASP A 28 -6.73 16.19 2.06
N PRO A 29 -7.81 15.48 2.40
CA PRO A 29 -7.83 14.02 2.62
C PRO A 29 -7.38 13.28 1.34
N PRO A 30 -6.93 12.02 1.42
CA PRO A 30 -6.44 11.27 0.26
C PRO A 30 -7.61 10.89 -0.64
N LEU A 31 -7.82 11.66 -1.72
CA LEU A 31 -8.93 11.51 -2.63
C LEU A 31 -8.45 11.10 -4.03
N LEU A 32 -9.21 10.20 -4.65
CA LEU A 32 -9.14 9.87 -6.06
C LEU A 32 -10.54 9.93 -6.69
N LEU A 33 -10.58 9.97 -8.02
CA LEU A 33 -11.84 9.85 -8.75
C LEU A 33 -11.76 8.84 -9.90
N VAL A 34 -12.93 8.34 -10.27
CA VAL A 34 -13.17 7.56 -11.48
C VAL A 34 -14.55 7.89 -12.03
N CYS A 35 -14.70 7.92 -13.35
CA CYS A 35 -16.00 8.11 -13.98
C CYS A 35 -16.65 6.76 -14.30
N VAL A 36 -17.91 6.58 -13.90
CA VAL A 36 -18.71 5.38 -14.15
C VAL A 36 -19.84 5.73 -15.11
N ALA A 37 -19.89 5.05 -16.26
CA ALA A 37 -20.95 5.24 -17.24
C ALA A 37 -22.29 4.72 -16.71
N LYS A 38 -23.37 5.51 -16.84
CA LYS A 38 -24.72 5.09 -16.43
C LYS A 38 -25.25 3.89 -17.22
N ALA A 39 -24.74 3.70 -18.44
CA ALA A 39 -25.08 2.56 -19.30
C ALA A 39 -24.31 1.26 -18.95
N ALA A 40 -23.34 1.31 -18.04
CA ALA A 40 -22.58 0.13 -17.65
C ALA A 40 -23.46 -0.86 -16.88
N ALA A 41 -23.31 -2.17 -17.12
CA ALA A 41 -24.06 -3.19 -16.38
C ALA A 41 -23.76 -3.18 -14.86
N SER A 42 -22.58 -2.73 -14.47
CA SER A 42 -22.17 -2.56 -13.07
C SER A 42 -22.62 -1.22 -12.45
N PHE A 43 -23.24 -0.32 -13.23
CA PHE A 43 -23.65 1.00 -12.74
C PHE A 43 -24.54 0.94 -11.49
N PRO A 44 -25.58 0.08 -11.40
CA PRO A 44 -26.42 0.01 -10.19
C PRO A 44 -25.60 -0.26 -8.93
N ALA A 45 -24.61 -1.16 -9.00
CA ALA A 45 -23.74 -1.46 -7.87
C ALA A 45 -22.87 -0.26 -7.47
N PHE A 46 -22.27 0.45 -8.43
CA PHE A 46 -21.47 1.64 -8.13
C PHE A 46 -22.31 2.85 -7.66
N ASN A 47 -23.55 2.95 -8.13
CA ASN A 47 -24.45 4.01 -7.73
C ASN A 47 -24.85 3.91 -6.25
N GLU A 48 -24.95 2.69 -5.72
CA GLU A 48 -25.41 2.44 -4.34
C GLU A 48 -24.29 2.06 -3.37
N THR A 49 -23.09 1.73 -3.86
CA THR A 49 -22.02 1.22 -2.99
C THR A 49 -21.56 2.21 -1.90
N ARG A 50 -20.98 1.70 -0.82
CA ARG A 50 -20.27 2.54 0.16
C ARG A 50 -18.75 2.49 0.01
N SER A 51 -18.25 1.54 -0.78
CA SER A 51 -16.84 1.33 -1.00
C SER A 51 -16.54 0.75 -2.37
N PHE A 52 -15.34 0.99 -2.86
CA PHE A 52 -14.87 0.44 -4.12
C PHE A 52 -13.35 0.35 -4.11
N ALA A 53 -12.79 -0.54 -4.94
CA ALA A 53 -11.37 -0.58 -5.19
C ALA A 53 -11.04 -0.17 -6.63
N VAL A 54 -9.86 0.41 -6.82
CA VAL A 54 -9.30 0.77 -8.13
C VAL A 54 -8.04 -0.06 -8.34
N ASN A 55 -8.07 -1.00 -9.27
CA ASN A 55 -6.96 -1.93 -9.54
C ASN A 55 -6.26 -1.53 -10.84
N PHE A 56 -5.02 -1.07 -10.77
CA PHE A 56 -4.20 -0.73 -11.92
C PHE A 56 -3.64 -1.99 -12.54
N LEU A 57 -3.78 -2.12 -13.86
CA LEU A 57 -3.31 -3.30 -14.56
C LEU A 57 -1.85 -3.16 -14.97
N HIS A 58 -1.09 -4.25 -14.85
CA HIS A 58 0.24 -4.33 -15.42
C HIS A 58 0.18 -4.78 -16.90
N GLU A 59 1.28 -4.65 -17.63
CA GLU A 59 1.34 -4.87 -19.09
C GLU A 59 0.86 -6.25 -19.56
N GLY A 60 0.91 -7.26 -18.68
CA GLY A 60 0.45 -8.63 -18.96
C GLY A 60 -1.06 -8.83 -18.88
N GLN A 61 -1.83 -7.83 -18.42
CA GLN A 61 -3.27 -7.94 -18.10
C GLN A 61 -4.19 -7.33 -19.17
N VAL A 62 -3.79 -7.43 -20.44
CA VAL A 62 -4.62 -7.00 -21.58
C VAL A 62 -5.95 -7.78 -21.65
N ASP A 63 -5.89 -9.07 -21.33
CA ASP A 63 -7.04 -9.98 -21.26
C ASP A 63 -8.00 -9.56 -20.14
N VAL A 64 -7.49 -9.29 -18.93
CA VAL A 64 -8.28 -8.80 -17.79
C VAL A 64 -8.99 -7.49 -18.15
N SER A 65 -8.26 -6.53 -18.72
CA SER A 65 -8.84 -5.27 -19.22
C SER A 65 -10.00 -5.53 -20.19
N SER A 66 -9.83 -6.48 -21.11
CA SER A 66 -10.81 -6.78 -22.16
C SER A 66 -12.05 -7.48 -21.58
N VAL A 67 -11.88 -8.42 -20.66
CA VAL A 67 -12.99 -9.10 -19.96
C VAL A 67 -13.80 -8.10 -19.14
N PHE A 68 -13.13 -7.25 -18.36
CA PHE A 68 -13.82 -6.28 -17.50
C PHE A 68 -14.46 -5.12 -18.27
N ALA A 69 -14.01 -4.82 -19.50
CA ALA A 69 -14.67 -3.88 -20.42
C ALA A 69 -15.89 -4.50 -21.13
N SER A 70 -16.00 -5.83 -21.19
CA SER A 70 -17.07 -6.54 -21.89
C SER A 70 -18.38 -6.63 -21.08
N LYS A 71 -19.41 -7.26 -21.66
CA LYS A 71 -20.68 -7.62 -21.01
C LYS A 71 -20.71 -9.05 -20.44
N ALA A 72 -19.55 -9.70 -20.29
CA ALA A 72 -19.48 -11.04 -19.69
C ALA A 72 -20.12 -11.07 -18.29
N ALA A 73 -20.86 -12.14 -17.98
CA ALA A 73 -21.54 -12.28 -16.69
C ALA A 73 -20.54 -12.62 -15.56
N ASP A 74 -19.61 -13.53 -15.81
CA ASP A 74 -18.73 -14.12 -14.79
C ASP A 74 -17.30 -13.57 -14.84
N LYS A 75 -17.15 -12.24 -14.90
CA LYS A 75 -15.84 -11.56 -15.04
C LYS A 75 -14.82 -11.96 -13.97
N PHE A 76 -15.29 -12.22 -12.75
CA PHE A 76 -14.42 -12.56 -11.62
C PHE A 76 -13.91 -14.01 -11.64
N GLN A 77 -14.36 -14.87 -12.56
CA GLN A 77 -13.77 -16.20 -12.75
C GLN A 77 -12.42 -16.14 -13.47
N SER A 78 -12.11 -15.05 -14.18
CA SER A 78 -10.86 -14.90 -14.92
C SER A 78 -9.72 -14.28 -14.10
N VAL A 79 -9.93 -14.00 -12.81
CA VAL A 79 -8.97 -13.29 -11.95
C VAL A 79 -8.99 -13.84 -10.52
N ASN A 80 -7.83 -13.81 -9.87
CA ASN A 80 -7.74 -13.96 -8.42
C ASN A 80 -8.05 -12.62 -7.76
N TYR A 81 -8.84 -12.65 -6.70
CA TYR A 81 -9.13 -11.45 -5.93
C TYR A 81 -9.28 -11.76 -4.45
N ASP A 82 -8.97 -10.78 -3.62
CA ASP A 82 -9.12 -10.80 -2.17
C ASP A 82 -9.80 -9.51 -1.70
N ARG A 83 -9.72 -9.21 -0.41
CA ARG A 83 -10.22 -7.99 0.23
C ARG A 83 -9.16 -7.38 1.13
N ALA A 84 -9.21 -6.06 1.29
CA ALA A 84 -8.43 -5.35 2.28
C ALA A 84 -9.37 -4.74 3.33
N HIS A 85 -9.42 -3.41 3.42
CA HIS A 85 -10.08 -2.66 4.48
C HIS A 85 -11.61 -2.64 4.32
N THR A 86 -12.12 -2.32 3.12
CA THR A 86 -13.55 -2.05 2.92
C THR A 86 -14.37 -3.26 2.48
N GLY A 87 -13.71 -4.39 2.16
CA GLY A 87 -14.35 -5.56 1.57
C GLY A 87 -14.56 -5.49 0.05
N ALA A 88 -14.22 -4.36 -0.59
CA ALA A 88 -14.22 -4.26 -2.05
C ALA A 88 -13.19 -5.25 -2.66
N PRO A 89 -13.52 -5.94 -3.76
CA PRO A 89 -12.60 -6.92 -4.37
C PRO A 89 -11.30 -6.28 -4.87
N ILE A 90 -10.15 -6.76 -4.42
CA ILE A 90 -8.84 -6.33 -4.90
C ILE A 90 -8.25 -7.44 -5.76
N LEU A 91 -7.83 -7.12 -6.99
CA LEU A 91 -7.19 -8.07 -7.88
C LEU A 91 -5.75 -8.31 -7.40
N THR A 92 -5.44 -9.52 -6.98
CA THR A 92 -4.16 -9.83 -6.31
C THR A 92 -2.95 -9.68 -7.23
N ASP A 93 -3.17 -9.90 -8.52
CA ASP A 93 -2.12 -9.82 -9.55
C ASP A 93 -2.06 -8.44 -10.21
N SER A 94 -2.68 -7.40 -9.64
CA SER A 94 -2.64 -6.04 -10.19
C SER A 94 -1.29 -5.35 -9.96
N LEU A 95 -0.98 -4.34 -10.79
CA LEU A 95 0.18 -3.47 -10.59
C LEU A 95 0.10 -2.75 -9.25
N THR A 96 -1.03 -2.12 -8.99
CA THR A 96 -1.31 -1.43 -7.72
C THR A 96 -2.81 -1.38 -7.54
N TRP A 97 -3.27 -1.23 -6.31
CA TRP A 97 -4.67 -1.10 -6.01
C TRP A 97 -4.90 -0.08 -4.91
N PHE A 98 -6.03 0.63 -4.98
CA PHE A 98 -6.51 1.49 -3.91
C PHE A 98 -7.85 0.97 -3.42
N ASP A 99 -8.01 0.82 -2.11
CA ASP A 99 -9.26 0.46 -1.45
C ASP A 99 -9.88 1.72 -0.85
N CYS A 100 -11.11 2.05 -1.25
CA CYS A 100 -11.70 3.36 -1.02
C CYS A 100 -13.09 3.27 -0.41
N THR A 101 -13.41 4.20 0.49
CA THR A 101 -14.79 4.54 0.85
C THR A 101 -15.31 5.63 -0.09
N VAL A 102 -16.59 5.61 -0.43
CA VAL A 102 -17.17 6.67 -1.27
C VAL A 102 -17.24 7.96 -0.49
N HIS A 103 -16.52 8.98 -0.97
CA HIS A 103 -16.53 10.33 -0.43
C HIS A 103 -17.65 11.16 -1.04
N ASN A 104 -17.84 11.09 -2.36
CA ASN A 104 -18.91 11.81 -3.04
C ASN A 104 -19.27 11.16 -4.39
N ARG A 105 -20.47 11.50 -4.89
CA ARG A 105 -20.97 11.17 -6.23
C ARG A 105 -21.46 12.44 -6.90
N ILE A 106 -20.92 12.73 -8.08
CA ILE A 106 -21.29 13.93 -8.83
C ILE A 106 -21.89 13.50 -10.16
N GLU A 107 -23.11 13.98 -10.44
CA GLU A 107 -23.77 13.82 -11.72
C GLU A 107 -23.00 14.58 -12.82
N ALA A 108 -22.61 13.87 -13.88
CA ALA A 108 -21.79 14.42 -14.96
C ALA A 108 -22.26 13.89 -16.33
N GLY A 109 -23.46 14.29 -16.75
CA GLY A 109 -24.03 13.90 -18.03
C GLY A 109 -24.43 12.41 -18.05
N ASP A 110 -23.84 11.65 -18.98
CA ASP A 110 -24.04 10.20 -19.11
C ASP A 110 -23.17 9.36 -18.15
N HIS A 111 -22.39 10.03 -17.30
CA HIS A 111 -21.57 9.41 -16.26
C HIS A 111 -21.93 9.96 -14.87
N ILE A 112 -21.49 9.24 -13.85
CA ILE A 112 -21.22 9.80 -12.53
C ILE A 112 -19.71 9.90 -12.33
N ILE A 113 -19.26 10.94 -11.64
CA ILE A 113 -17.91 11.00 -11.07
C ILE A 113 -18.01 10.43 -9.67
N LEU A 114 -17.35 9.30 -9.45
CA LEU A 114 -17.24 8.65 -8.15
C LEU A 114 -15.94 9.11 -7.50
N ILE A 115 -16.04 9.85 -6.40
CA ILE A 115 -14.89 10.31 -5.62
C ILE A 115 -14.73 9.35 -4.43
N GLY A 116 -13.55 8.75 -4.31
CA GLY A 116 -13.20 7.84 -3.23
C GLY A 116 -12.15 8.44 -2.31
N GLN A 117 -12.32 8.24 -1.00
CA GLN A 117 -11.27 8.46 -0.02
C GLN A 117 -10.51 7.15 0.18
N VAL A 118 -9.19 7.19 0.00
CA VAL A 118 -8.32 6.02 0.09
C VAL A 118 -8.19 5.60 1.55
N GLN A 119 -8.46 4.32 1.82
CA GLN A 119 -8.34 3.68 3.14
C GLN A 119 -7.13 2.74 3.21
N ALA A 120 -6.81 2.08 2.10
CA ALA A 120 -5.63 1.24 1.97
C ALA A 120 -5.15 1.23 0.52
N PHE A 121 -3.89 0.86 0.30
CA PHE A 121 -3.38 0.57 -1.03
C PHE A 121 -2.26 -0.48 -0.97
N GLY A 122 -1.97 -1.08 -2.11
CA GLY A 122 -0.83 -1.97 -2.31
C GLY A 122 -0.21 -1.75 -3.67
N THR A 123 1.05 -2.14 -3.84
CA THR A 123 1.78 -2.00 -5.09
C THR A 123 2.68 -3.21 -5.33
N SER A 124 2.90 -3.52 -6.62
CA SER A 124 3.88 -4.47 -7.12
C SER A 124 4.81 -3.76 -8.10
N PRO A 125 6.07 -4.19 -8.28
CA PRO A 125 6.97 -3.61 -9.26
C PRO A 125 6.79 -4.34 -10.59
N SER A 126 5.74 -3.96 -11.32
CA SER A 126 5.50 -4.40 -12.68
C SER A 126 5.38 -3.19 -13.62
N ALA A 127 5.57 -3.40 -14.92
CA ALA A 127 5.32 -2.35 -15.89
C ALA A 127 3.80 -2.08 -16.02
N PRO A 128 3.34 -0.82 -16.12
CA PRO A 128 1.93 -0.51 -16.25
C PRO A 128 1.38 -0.82 -17.64
N LEU A 129 0.11 -1.23 -17.70
CA LEU A 129 -0.64 -1.27 -18.96
C LEU A 129 -1.06 0.15 -19.37
N GLY A 130 -0.56 0.59 -20.53
CA GLY A 130 -0.93 1.84 -21.16
C GLY A 130 -2.13 1.68 -22.11
N PHE A 131 -2.86 2.77 -22.31
CA PHE A 131 -3.92 2.86 -23.32
C PHE A 131 -3.90 4.24 -23.96
N CYS A 132 -3.78 4.30 -25.29
CA CYS A 132 -3.68 5.54 -26.04
C CYS A 132 -4.34 5.37 -27.41
N ARG A 133 -5.19 6.33 -27.81
CA ARG A 133 -5.86 6.37 -29.13
C ARG A 133 -6.53 5.05 -29.51
N GLY A 134 -7.21 4.41 -28.56
CA GLY A 134 -7.96 3.16 -28.78
C GLY A 134 -7.11 1.90 -28.82
N ARG A 135 -5.83 1.97 -28.46
CA ARG A 135 -4.90 0.82 -28.47
C ARG A 135 -4.18 0.69 -27.13
N TYR A 136 -3.89 -0.55 -26.75
CA TYR A 136 -2.97 -0.83 -25.64
C TYR A 136 -1.55 -0.43 -26.04
N ALA A 137 -0.80 0.05 -25.05
CA ALA A 137 0.58 0.47 -25.22
C ALA A 137 1.41 -0.01 -24.04
N SER A 138 2.61 -0.50 -24.30
CA SER A 138 3.62 -0.72 -23.27
C SER A 138 4.38 0.58 -23.02
N VAL A 139 4.76 0.80 -21.77
CA VAL A 139 5.65 1.90 -21.41
C VAL A 139 7.08 1.38 -21.55
N LYS A 140 7.88 2.06 -22.38
CA LYS A 140 9.31 1.74 -22.53
C LYS A 140 10.06 2.26 -21.30
N ASP A 141 10.97 1.45 -20.76
CA ASP A 141 11.72 1.76 -19.54
C ASP A 141 10.80 2.24 -18.40
N PRO A 142 9.76 1.45 -18.05
CA PRO A 142 8.69 1.87 -17.14
C PRO A 142 9.16 2.06 -15.70
N LEU A 143 10.32 1.48 -15.39
CA LEU A 143 10.99 1.58 -14.13
C LEU A 143 12.25 2.43 -14.35
N PRO A 144 12.58 3.37 -13.44
CA PRO A 144 13.81 4.14 -13.52
C PRO A 144 15.04 3.23 -13.68
N ALA A 145 16.08 3.70 -14.37
CA ALA A 145 17.33 2.95 -14.50
C ALA A 145 17.88 2.64 -13.09
N GLY A 146 17.97 1.35 -12.73
CA GLY A 146 18.40 0.88 -11.41
C GLY A 146 17.29 0.26 -10.54
N TRP A 147 16.02 0.34 -10.93
CA TRP A 147 14.95 -0.38 -10.23
C TRP A 147 15.10 -1.90 -10.42
N LEU A 148 15.36 -2.62 -9.32
CA LEU A 148 15.35 -4.09 -9.29
C LEU A 148 13.91 -4.63 -9.29
N ALA A 149 13.71 -5.83 -9.83
CA ALA A 149 12.45 -6.55 -9.65
C ALA A 149 12.20 -6.82 -8.15
N SER A 150 10.94 -6.82 -7.69
CA SER A 150 10.55 -7.05 -6.26
C SER A 150 11.24 -8.23 -5.59
N GLN A 151 11.65 -9.22 -6.38
CA GLN A 151 12.27 -10.45 -5.89
C GLN A 151 13.60 -10.20 -5.17
N ASP A 152 14.22 -9.03 -5.36
CA ASP A 152 15.49 -8.65 -4.73
C ASP A 152 15.35 -7.55 -3.67
N MET A 153 14.15 -7.03 -3.38
CA MET A 153 13.97 -5.97 -2.38
C MET A 153 13.89 -6.51 -0.95
N ILE A 154 14.50 -5.80 0.00
CA ILE A 154 14.46 -6.12 1.43
C ILE A 154 13.17 -5.58 2.05
N ILE A 155 12.37 -6.45 2.66
CA ILE A 155 11.19 -6.05 3.44
C ILE A 155 11.62 -5.73 4.86
N GLY A 156 11.68 -4.45 5.21
CA GLY A 156 12.02 -3.95 6.55
C GLY A 156 10.80 -3.56 7.38
N TYR A 157 10.94 -3.58 8.70
CA TYR A 157 9.88 -3.22 9.64
C TYR A 157 10.34 -2.14 10.61
N LEU A 158 9.67 -1.00 10.57
CA LEU A 158 9.71 0.00 11.63
C LEU A 158 8.72 -0.44 12.72
N VAL A 159 9.22 -1.27 13.65
CA VAL A 159 8.41 -1.88 14.72
C VAL A 159 8.36 -0.96 15.93
N GLU A 160 7.16 -0.54 16.32
CA GLU A 160 6.89 0.33 17.46
C GLU A 160 6.52 -0.47 18.71
N ALA A 161 7.07 -0.06 19.85
CA ALA A 161 6.69 -0.52 21.18
C ALA A 161 6.51 0.70 22.10
N GLY A 162 5.34 1.34 22.03
CA GLY A 162 5.12 2.63 22.65
C GLY A 162 5.90 3.73 21.93
N ASP A 163 6.72 4.49 22.65
CA ASP A 163 7.61 5.57 22.16
C ASP A 163 8.99 5.07 21.70
N ARG A 164 9.15 3.75 21.59
CA ARG A 164 10.40 3.11 21.20
C ARG A 164 10.25 2.40 19.88
N ILE A 165 11.34 2.30 19.14
CA ILE A 165 11.44 1.47 17.94
C ILE A 165 12.46 0.36 18.12
N LEU A 166 12.18 -0.80 17.54
CA LEU A 166 13.09 -1.92 17.51
C LEU A 166 14.12 -1.74 16.38
N LEU A 167 15.40 -1.81 16.73
CA LEU A 167 16.50 -1.94 15.77
C LEU A 167 17.26 -3.23 16.03
N ARG A 168 17.94 -3.72 15.00
CA ARG A 168 18.89 -4.84 15.11
C ARG A 168 20.27 -4.45 14.61
N THR A 169 21.29 -5.11 15.13
CA THR A 169 22.64 -5.01 14.61
C THR A 169 22.73 -5.64 13.22
N ASP A 170 23.53 -5.07 12.34
CA ASP A 170 23.91 -5.66 11.05
C ASP A 170 25.06 -6.68 11.20
N GLY A 171 25.57 -6.88 12.42
CA GLY A 171 26.73 -7.73 12.72
C GLY A 171 28.08 -7.08 12.39
N LYS A 172 28.09 -5.88 11.81
CA LYS A 172 29.27 -5.08 11.44
C LYS A 172 29.43 -3.81 12.28
N GLY A 173 28.53 -3.60 13.26
CA GLY A 173 28.59 -2.49 14.23
C GLY A 173 27.53 -1.41 14.03
N SER A 174 26.74 -1.51 12.94
CA SER A 174 25.66 -0.58 12.62
C SER A 174 24.30 -1.14 13.02
N TRP A 175 23.31 -0.25 13.09
CA TRP A 175 21.91 -0.56 13.33
C TRP A 175 21.11 -0.48 12.04
N VAL A 176 20.21 -1.45 11.87
CA VAL A 176 19.26 -1.55 10.77
C VAL A 176 17.88 -1.91 11.32
N LEU A 177 16.85 -1.82 10.47
CA LEU A 177 15.53 -2.32 10.81
C LEU A 177 15.51 -3.86 10.80
N PRO A 178 14.66 -4.49 11.63
CA PRO A 178 14.27 -5.88 11.44
C PRO A 178 13.74 -6.13 10.02
N THR A 179 14.05 -7.29 9.44
CA THR A 179 13.71 -7.62 8.05
C THR A 179 13.06 -8.99 7.93
N ALA A 180 12.08 -9.14 7.03
CA ALA A 180 11.51 -10.44 6.67
C ALA A 180 12.14 -10.95 5.37
N ARG A 181 12.36 -12.27 5.27
CA ARG A 181 13.20 -12.85 4.22
C ARG A 181 12.60 -12.78 2.81
N ARG A 182 11.28 -12.84 2.63
CA ARG A 182 10.65 -12.94 1.28
C ARG A 182 9.19 -12.46 1.14
N ARG A 183 8.45 -12.26 2.24
CA ARG A 183 7.03 -11.85 2.23
C ARG A 183 6.72 -10.94 3.41
N LYS A 184 5.64 -10.15 3.29
CA LYS A 184 5.08 -9.38 4.40
C LYS A 184 4.71 -10.36 5.53
N ALA A 185 5.04 -10.00 6.76
CA ALA A 185 4.60 -10.68 7.96
C ALA A 185 3.10 -10.39 8.13
N ASP A 186 2.30 -11.45 8.31
CA ASP A 186 0.87 -11.31 8.59
C ASP A 186 0.70 -10.76 10.02
N SER A 187 0.85 -11.63 11.01
CA SER A 187 0.84 -11.29 12.44
C SER A 187 2.16 -11.59 13.14
N GLN A 188 3.06 -12.33 12.50
CA GLN A 188 4.33 -12.74 13.10
C GLN A 188 5.53 -12.34 12.25
N LEU A 189 6.40 -11.51 12.83
CA LEU A 189 7.69 -11.17 12.27
C LEU A 189 8.75 -12.13 12.82
N VAL A 190 9.21 -13.05 11.99
CA VAL A 190 10.30 -13.98 12.34
C VAL A 190 11.64 -13.25 12.23
N LEU A 191 12.36 -13.16 13.32
CA LEU A 191 13.67 -12.51 13.43
C LEU A 191 14.82 -13.45 13.03
N ASP A 192 15.98 -12.87 12.77
CA ASP A 192 17.23 -13.61 12.56
C ASP A 192 17.65 -14.28 13.88
N GLY A 193 17.28 -15.55 14.04
CA GLY A 193 17.36 -16.31 15.30
C GLY A 193 16.22 -17.32 15.47
N GLY A 194 15.15 -17.18 14.69
CA GLY A 194 14.00 -18.09 14.69
C GLY A 194 12.90 -17.70 15.67
N GLU A 195 13.14 -16.72 16.54
CA GLU A 195 12.12 -16.12 17.38
C GLU A 195 11.14 -15.29 16.56
N ALA A 196 9.88 -15.27 16.97
CA ALA A 196 8.81 -14.55 16.29
C ALA A 196 8.24 -13.45 17.20
N LEU A 197 8.19 -12.23 16.67
CA LEU A 197 7.50 -11.13 17.31
C LEU A 197 6.06 -11.05 16.80
N THR A 198 5.11 -10.94 17.72
CA THR A 198 3.70 -10.77 17.36
C THR A 198 3.40 -9.30 17.13
N LEU A 199 3.08 -8.95 15.88
CA LEU A 199 2.66 -7.63 15.45
C LEU A 199 1.15 -7.48 15.59
N VAL A 200 0.68 -6.23 15.70
CA VAL A 200 -0.73 -5.87 15.59
C VAL A 200 -1.03 -5.67 14.09
N PRO A 201 -1.73 -6.61 13.42
CA PRO A 201 -1.87 -6.59 11.97
C PRO A 201 -2.61 -5.34 11.47
N GLU A 202 -3.60 -4.89 12.24
CA GLU A 202 -4.42 -3.70 11.98
C GLU A 202 -3.59 -2.41 11.90
N ASN A 203 -2.44 -2.37 12.59
CA ASN A 203 -1.54 -1.23 12.63
C ASN A 203 -0.28 -1.45 11.78
N THR A 204 -0.31 -2.43 10.86
CA THR A 204 0.84 -2.78 10.00
C THR A 204 0.63 -2.39 8.55
N PHE A 205 1.24 -1.29 8.11
CA PHE A 205 1.07 -0.72 6.78
C PHE A 205 2.40 -0.26 6.16
N LEU A 206 2.44 -0.18 4.83
CA LEU A 206 3.62 0.29 4.11
C LEU A 206 3.90 1.75 4.52
N TYR A 207 5.15 2.09 4.81
CA TYR A 207 5.56 3.41 5.30
C TYR A 207 6.59 4.09 4.39
N SER A 208 7.52 3.33 3.81
CA SER A 208 8.51 3.91 2.90
C SER A 208 8.98 2.89 1.87
N VAL A 209 9.28 3.35 0.67
CA VAL A 209 9.98 2.59 -0.37
C VAL A 209 11.16 3.44 -0.85
N PHE A 210 12.37 2.88 -0.89
CA PHE A 210 13.55 3.61 -1.36
C PHE A 210 14.64 2.65 -1.84
N ASP A 211 15.45 3.08 -2.80
CA ASP A 211 16.65 2.36 -3.24
C ASP A 211 17.87 2.80 -2.42
N VAL A 212 18.86 1.93 -2.30
CA VAL A 212 20.18 2.27 -1.74
C VAL A 212 21.17 2.36 -2.88
N ALA A 213 22.03 3.38 -2.87
CA ALA A 213 23.06 3.55 -3.90
C ALA A 213 23.98 2.32 -4.01
N ASP A 214 24.65 2.18 -5.16
CA ASP A 214 25.75 1.23 -5.38
C ASP A 214 25.40 -0.26 -5.26
N SER A 215 24.33 -0.70 -5.96
CA SER A 215 24.01 -2.12 -6.21
C SER A 215 23.49 -2.92 -5.00
N ASP A 216 23.15 -2.25 -3.90
CA ASP A 216 22.43 -2.86 -2.77
C ASP A 216 20.92 -2.97 -3.08
N PRO A 217 20.22 -3.95 -2.48
CA PRO A 217 18.79 -4.12 -2.69
C PRO A 217 17.97 -2.96 -2.10
N GLY A 218 16.97 -2.49 -2.86
CA GLY A 218 16.01 -1.49 -2.37
C GLY A 218 15.14 -2.01 -1.21
N TYR A 219 14.52 -1.10 -0.46
CA TYR A 219 13.75 -1.40 0.74
C TYR A 219 12.25 -1.15 0.57
N LEU A 220 11.43 -2.09 1.05
CA LEU A 220 10.02 -1.85 1.40
C LEU A 220 9.90 -1.83 2.92
N ILE A 221 9.66 -0.67 3.50
CA ILE A 221 9.52 -0.48 4.94
C ILE A 221 8.06 -0.47 5.33
N TYR A 222 7.63 -1.45 6.13
CA TYR A 222 6.35 -1.44 6.82
C TYR A 222 6.51 -0.81 8.20
N ARG A 223 5.60 0.11 8.54
CA ARG A 223 5.39 0.50 9.93
C ARG A 223 4.51 -0.55 10.58
N ALA A 224 4.89 -1.01 11.76
CA ALA A 224 4.16 -2.04 12.50
C ALA A 224 4.14 -1.69 13.98
N GLU A 225 3.06 -2.05 14.67
CA GLU A 225 3.00 -1.99 16.12
C GLU A 225 3.22 -3.38 16.72
N LEU A 226 4.01 -3.45 17.78
CA LEU A 226 4.27 -4.68 18.51
C LEU A 226 3.14 -4.93 19.51
N SER A 227 2.67 -6.17 19.59
CA SER A 227 1.72 -6.56 20.65
C SER A 227 2.32 -6.33 22.04
N ARG A 228 1.48 -6.06 23.05
CA ARG A 228 1.94 -5.84 24.44
C ARG A 228 2.79 -7.01 24.96
N GLU A 229 2.36 -8.23 24.69
CA GLU A 229 3.08 -9.46 25.08
C GLU A 229 4.48 -9.52 24.46
N SER A 230 4.60 -9.19 23.16
CA SER A 230 5.91 -9.16 22.50
C SER A 230 6.76 -7.95 22.87
N ALA A 231 6.15 -6.85 23.33
CA ALA A 231 6.86 -5.65 23.79
C ALA A 231 7.53 -5.82 25.16
N GLU A 232 7.04 -6.76 25.97
CA GLU A 232 7.58 -7.12 27.29
C GLU A 232 8.49 -8.35 27.25
N ALA A 233 8.50 -9.08 26.13
CA ALA A 233 9.36 -10.24 25.92
C ALA A 233 10.85 -9.87 25.87
N ALA A 234 11.69 -10.81 26.29
CA ALA A 234 13.13 -10.69 26.12
C ALA A 234 13.44 -10.65 24.61
N LEU A 235 14.23 -9.66 24.21
CA LEU A 235 14.68 -9.54 22.82
C LEU A 235 15.86 -10.49 22.56
N PRO A 236 15.94 -11.08 21.34
CA PRO A 236 17.10 -11.86 20.96
C PRO A 236 18.36 -11.01 20.89
N ASP A 237 19.52 -11.67 21.02
CA ASP A 237 20.82 -11.02 20.95
C ASP A 237 20.96 -10.17 19.68
N GLY A 238 21.55 -8.98 19.85
CA GLY A 238 21.71 -8.03 18.76
C GLY A 238 20.48 -7.19 18.44
N HIS A 239 19.38 -7.31 19.17
CA HIS A 239 18.20 -6.44 19.05
C HIS A 239 18.09 -5.48 20.25
N ALA A 240 17.61 -4.26 20.01
CA ALA A 240 17.40 -3.30 21.08
C ALA A 240 16.27 -2.31 20.73
N PHE A 241 15.54 -1.89 21.77
CA PHE A 241 14.62 -0.77 21.68
C PHE A 241 15.33 0.55 21.90
N PHE A 242 15.06 1.51 21.04
CA PHE A 242 15.53 2.90 21.17
C PHE A 242 14.35 3.85 21.25
N SER A 243 14.41 4.80 22.18
CA SER A 243 13.45 5.91 22.18
C SER A 243 13.55 6.68 20.87
N VAL A 244 12.40 7.03 20.29
CA VAL A 244 12.33 7.79 19.03
C VAL A 244 13.02 9.16 19.14
N ASP A 245 13.06 9.74 20.34
CA ASP A 245 13.72 11.02 20.59
C ASP A 245 15.25 10.91 20.68
N VAL A 246 15.78 9.69 20.88
CA VAL A 246 17.21 9.44 21.13
C VAL A 246 17.70 8.27 20.27
N LEU A 247 17.44 8.34 18.97
CA LEU A 247 17.90 7.33 18.02
C LEU A 247 19.42 7.42 17.78
N PRO A 248 20.10 6.28 17.59
CA PRO A 248 21.54 6.22 17.36
C PRO A 248 21.87 6.55 15.89
N TYR A 249 21.46 7.73 15.40
CA TYR A 249 21.53 8.10 13.99
C TYR A 249 22.92 7.89 13.37
N GLU A 250 24.00 8.20 14.09
CA GLU A 250 25.37 8.04 13.58
C GLU A 250 25.79 6.59 13.38
N ARG A 251 25.07 5.65 13.99
CA ARG A 251 25.33 4.20 13.89
C ARG A 251 24.30 3.51 13.00
N VAL A 252 23.40 4.21 12.33
CA VAL A 252 22.45 3.60 11.39
C VAL A 252 23.14 3.40 10.03
N ALA A 253 22.99 2.20 9.45
CA ALA A 253 23.86 1.70 8.39
C ALA A 253 23.88 2.54 7.10
N THR A 254 22.72 3.07 6.66
CA THR A 254 22.62 3.80 5.38
C THR A 254 22.14 5.23 5.56
N HIS A 255 22.40 6.08 4.56
CA HIS A 255 21.90 7.46 4.56
C HIS A 255 20.37 7.50 4.50
N GLU A 256 19.79 6.63 3.68
CA GLU A 256 18.36 6.52 3.39
C GLU A 256 17.59 6.06 4.63
N LEU A 257 18.10 5.04 5.34
CA LEU A 257 17.53 4.62 6.63
C LEU A 257 17.59 5.74 7.67
N ARG A 258 18.68 6.51 7.71
CA ARG A 258 18.80 7.68 8.60
C ARG A 258 17.78 8.77 8.25
N ALA A 259 17.65 9.09 6.97
CA ALA A 259 16.69 10.07 6.49
C ALA A 259 15.25 9.66 6.82
N MET A 260 14.89 8.39 6.57
CA MET A 260 13.60 7.82 6.91
C MET A 260 13.33 7.86 8.42
N LEU A 261 14.28 7.46 9.28
CA LEU A 261 14.10 7.51 10.74
C LEU A 261 13.96 8.94 11.27
N ARG A 262 14.70 9.91 10.71
CA ARG A 262 14.53 11.34 11.05
C ARG A 262 13.18 11.88 10.60
N ARG A 263 12.68 11.42 9.45
CA ARG A 263 11.32 11.74 8.98
C ARG A 263 10.28 11.19 9.95
N TYR A 264 10.36 9.90 10.26
CA TYR A 264 9.45 9.25 11.20
C TYR A 264 9.42 9.94 12.57
N ALA A 265 10.57 10.31 13.13
CA ALA A 265 10.62 11.04 14.41
C ALA A 265 9.86 12.38 14.36
N ARG A 266 9.98 13.13 13.25
CA ARG A 266 9.23 14.39 13.04
C ARG A 266 7.73 14.13 12.84
N GLU A 267 7.39 13.17 11.99
CA GLU A 267 6.01 12.77 11.68
C GLU A 267 5.23 12.30 12.92
N ARG A 268 5.92 11.59 13.82
CA ARG A 268 5.35 11.11 15.09
C ARG A 268 4.97 12.25 16.04
N GLN A 269 5.78 13.31 16.12
CA GLN A 269 5.46 14.50 16.91
C GLN A 269 4.18 15.17 16.40
N ASP A 270 4.01 15.18 15.08
CA ASP A 270 2.87 15.80 14.41
C ASP A 270 1.64 14.89 14.31
N LYS A 271 1.76 13.59 14.65
CA LYS A 271 0.74 12.54 14.42
C LYS A 271 0.28 12.40 12.96
N ARG A 272 1.17 12.68 12.00
CA ARG A 272 0.89 12.61 10.56
C ARG A 272 1.90 11.70 9.89
N PHE A 273 1.47 10.60 9.28
CA PHE A 273 2.39 9.60 8.73
C PHE A 273 2.19 9.44 7.24
N GLY A 274 3.20 9.76 6.43
CA GLY A 274 3.10 9.63 4.98
C GLY A 274 3.90 8.45 4.43
N ILE A 275 3.40 7.87 3.34
CA ILE A 275 4.16 6.93 2.52
C ILE A 275 5.11 7.71 1.63
N TYR A 276 6.40 7.43 1.82
CA TYR A 276 7.46 8.10 1.08
C TYR A 276 8.10 7.16 0.08
N ILE A 277 8.18 7.60 -1.16
CA ILE A 277 8.90 6.91 -2.23
C ILE A 277 10.09 7.80 -2.58
N ASP A 278 11.30 7.36 -2.24
CA ASP A 278 12.50 8.06 -2.66
C ASP A 278 12.82 7.70 -4.11
N THR A 279 13.01 8.71 -4.94
CA THR A 279 13.44 8.62 -6.32
C THR A 279 14.63 9.56 -6.44
N GLY A 280 15.68 9.18 -7.20
CA GLY A 280 16.94 9.95 -7.30
C GLY A 280 16.82 11.42 -7.74
N ASP A 281 15.60 11.91 -7.98
CA ASP A 281 15.21 13.31 -8.25
C ASP A 281 14.58 14.04 -7.04
N GLY A 282 14.56 13.46 -5.83
CA GLY A 282 14.20 14.17 -4.59
C GLY A 282 13.03 13.61 -3.78
N GLY A 283 12.54 12.40 -4.08
CA GLY A 283 11.50 11.69 -3.33
C GLY A 283 10.13 12.37 -3.24
N ARG A 284 9.08 11.58 -2.97
CA ARG A 284 7.68 12.05 -2.90
C ARG A 284 7.00 11.50 -1.65
N VAL A 285 6.25 12.34 -0.92
CA VAL A 285 5.50 11.99 0.30
C VAL A 285 4.00 11.96 0.00
N ALA A 286 3.30 10.89 0.39
CA ALA A 286 1.84 10.79 0.38
C ALA A 286 1.33 10.62 1.82
N MET A 287 0.72 11.65 2.42
CA MET A 287 0.31 11.65 3.85
C MET A 287 -0.90 10.72 4.10
N ILE A 288 -0.87 9.95 5.19
CA ILE A 288 -2.01 9.22 5.77
C ILE A 288 -2.24 9.83 7.16
N ASP A 289 -3.27 10.67 7.30
CA ASP A 289 -3.61 11.35 8.55
C ASP A 289 -4.60 10.52 9.40
N GLY A 290 -4.34 10.43 10.71
CA GLY A 290 -5.29 9.90 11.71
C GLY A 290 -4.67 9.11 12.86
N GLN A 291 -5.34 9.11 14.03
CA GLN A 291 -5.09 8.09 15.07
C GLN A 291 -5.78 6.78 14.66
N SER A 292 -5.06 5.65 14.73
CA SER A 292 -5.68 4.33 14.58
C SER A 292 -6.71 4.14 15.69
N GLN A 293 -7.96 3.85 15.31
CA GLN A 293 -9.03 3.46 16.22
C GLN A 293 -9.46 2.04 15.88
N SER A 294 -9.56 1.18 16.89
CA SER A 294 -10.12 -0.15 16.71
C SER A 294 -11.61 -0.02 16.32
N TRP A 295 -12.05 -0.83 15.36
CA TRP A 295 -13.44 -0.88 14.89
C TRP A 295 -14.45 -1.06 16.04
N THR A 296 -14.07 -1.73 17.14
CA THR A 296 -14.93 -1.90 18.31
C THR A 296 -15.18 -0.60 19.09
N GLN A 297 -14.23 0.33 19.07
CA GLN A 297 -14.37 1.65 19.72
C GLN A 297 -15.20 2.62 18.86
N ALA A 298 -15.14 2.51 17.54
CA ALA A 298 -15.98 3.32 16.65
C ALA A 298 -17.44 2.83 16.53
N ALA A 299 -17.71 1.57 16.92
CA ALA A 299 -19.04 0.97 16.89
C ALA A 299 -19.82 1.08 18.21
N SER A 300 -19.27 1.78 19.22
CA SER A 300 -19.87 1.93 20.56
C SER A 300 -20.10 3.39 21.01
N GLU A 301 -19.94 4.36 20.12
CA GLU A 301 -20.46 5.74 20.22
C GLU A 301 -21.54 5.98 19.15
#